data_AF-A0A9D5N1N3-F1
#
_entry.id   AF-A0A9D5N1N3-F1
#
_cell.length_a   1.000
_cell.length_b   1.000
_cell.length_c   1.000
_cell.angle_alpha   90.00
_cell.angle_beta   90.00
_cell.angle_gamma   90.00
#
_symmetry.space_group_name_H-M   'P 1'
#
loop_
_entity.id
_entity.type
_entity.pdbx_description
1 polymer ?
#
loop_
_entity_poly.entity_id
_entity_poly.type
_entity_poly.pdbx_seq_one_letter_code
_entity_poly.pdbx_strand_id
1 'polypeptide(L)'
;MVIMKKYCSLIIDIKQSRAYNLRDRNELQEYMAQCITLLNSLFKKNLVFDVTFSAGDELQGLFSNTVAAVRYLRLLSILANPVQLRAGIGIGEWNVRMEGGLSTEQDGPVYHNARSAIDEVYRMQTQRFRICSGSRKDVLGNYLLNASMQFCLHQNITQSQVLFLLEVMYPFVEETSDFNNRKELIDLAVTKSSFSIGKRTKKQAQEKKEQESKKDQETKEKQEKQEDQGKQNDRENQGLNIASLTVVENIYITGTLEETENTVIRKNMSSNIAEVIGTTRQNVDKIMKRGNAIFIRNMDYMALQYIQKTYREG
;
A
#
# COMPACT_ATOMS: atom_id res chain seq x y z
N MET A 1 8.31 -5.23 -38.09
CA MET A 1 8.41 -4.29 -36.96
C MET A 1 8.95 -5.08 -35.78
N VAL A 2 10.14 -4.78 -35.29
CA VAL A 2 10.67 -5.44 -34.08
C VAL A 2 9.92 -4.85 -32.90
N ILE A 3 9.10 -5.66 -32.21
CA ILE A 3 8.45 -5.23 -30.97
C ILE A 3 9.54 -5.20 -29.90
N MET A 4 9.95 -4.00 -29.49
CA MET A 4 10.93 -3.82 -28.44
C MET A 4 10.26 -4.03 -27.09
N LYS A 5 10.76 -5.04 -26.35
CA LYS A 5 10.21 -5.41 -25.04
C LYS A 5 10.27 -4.22 -24.07
N LYS A 6 9.11 -3.85 -23.52
CA LYS A 6 9.02 -2.84 -22.46
C LYS A 6 9.13 -3.47 -21.08
N TYR A 7 9.62 -2.65 -20.17
CA TYR A 7 9.79 -2.90 -18.75
C TYR A 7 9.06 -1.82 -17.96
N CYS A 8 8.98 -2.01 -16.64
CA CYS A 8 8.41 -1.05 -15.73
C CYS A 8 9.39 -0.75 -14.59
N SER A 9 9.91 0.48 -14.52
CA SER A 9 10.72 0.95 -13.39
C SER A 9 9.81 1.60 -12.36
N LEU A 10 10.05 1.27 -11.09
CA LEU A 10 9.31 1.80 -9.96
C LEU A 10 10.29 2.55 -9.05
N ILE A 11 10.04 3.84 -8.86
CA ILE A 11 10.74 4.68 -7.90
C ILE A 11 9.73 5.11 -6.83
N ILE A 12 10.05 4.91 -5.56
CA ILE A 12 9.16 5.18 -4.43
C ILE A 12 9.88 6.08 -3.43
N ASP A 13 9.21 7.13 -2.96
CA ASP A 13 9.70 8.02 -1.91
C ASP A 13 8.80 7.95 -0.67
N ILE A 14 9.41 8.09 0.51
CA ILE A 14 8.69 8.17 1.78
C ILE A 14 8.42 9.65 2.07
N LYS A 15 7.14 10.04 1.96
CA LYS A 15 6.75 11.44 2.15
C LYS A 15 7.07 11.90 3.58
N GLN A 16 7.76 13.03 3.67
CA GLN A 16 8.15 13.67 4.94
C GLN A 16 9.00 12.78 5.86
N SER A 17 9.79 11.86 5.31
CA SER A 17 10.74 11.01 6.05
C SER A 17 11.65 11.79 7.01
N ARG A 18 12.02 13.03 6.65
CA ARG A 18 12.88 13.91 7.45
C ARG A 18 12.17 14.56 8.64
N ALA A 19 10.84 14.53 8.69
CA ALA A 19 10.07 15.07 9.81
C ALA A 19 9.99 14.12 11.01
N TYR A 20 10.32 12.83 10.81
CA TYR A 20 10.39 11.86 11.90
C TYR A 20 11.64 12.09 12.75
N ASN A 21 11.52 11.86 14.06
CA ASN A 21 12.70 11.79 14.92
C ASN A 21 13.56 10.56 14.54
N LEU A 22 14.83 10.56 14.97
CA LEU A 22 15.81 9.52 14.60
C LEU A 22 15.33 8.10 14.94
N ARG A 23 14.65 7.92 16.09
CA ARG A 23 14.14 6.63 16.53
C ARG A 23 13.04 6.12 15.59
N ASP A 24 12.04 6.94 15.32
CA ASP A 24 10.92 6.57 14.44
C ASP A 24 11.40 6.36 12.99
N ARG A 25 12.42 7.11 12.55
CA ARG A 25 13.06 6.92 11.25
C ARG A 25 13.77 5.56 11.15
N ASN A 26 14.53 5.16 12.17
CA ASN A 26 15.20 3.85 12.20
C ASN A 26 14.18 2.71 12.26
N GLU A 27 13.16 2.83 13.13
CA GLU A 27 12.06 1.85 13.23
C GLU A 27 11.33 1.71 11.87
N LEU A 28 11.15 2.82 11.15
CA LEU A 28 10.52 2.80 9.82
C LEU A 28 11.42 2.11 8.79
N GLN A 29 12.71 2.40 8.78
CA GLN A 29 13.65 1.79 7.84
C GLN A 29 13.75 0.28 8.04
N GLU A 30 13.87 -0.19 9.28
CA GLU A 30 13.89 -1.62 9.61
C GLU A 30 12.60 -2.31 9.19
N TYR A 31 11.44 -1.71 9.49
CA TYR A 31 10.14 -2.21 9.07
C TYR A 31 10.01 -2.29 7.55
N MET A 32 10.37 -1.22 6.85
CA MET A 32 10.27 -1.15 5.39
C MET A 32 11.22 -2.16 4.74
N ALA A 33 12.44 -2.33 5.24
CA ALA A 33 13.39 -3.33 4.74
C ALA A 33 12.84 -4.76 4.84
N GLN A 34 12.16 -5.10 5.95
CA GLN A 34 11.49 -6.39 6.11
C GLN A 34 10.36 -6.55 5.09
N CYS A 35 9.49 -5.54 4.94
CA CYS A 35 8.42 -5.57 3.96
C CYS A 35 8.93 -5.75 2.54
N ILE A 36 9.96 -5.00 2.15
CA ILE A 36 10.59 -5.06 0.83
C ILE A 36 11.19 -6.44 0.56
N THR A 37 11.88 -7.03 1.55
CA THR A 37 12.44 -8.38 1.43
C THR A 37 11.36 -9.41 1.12
N LEU A 38 10.26 -9.39 1.89
CA LEU A 38 9.13 -10.30 1.70
C LEU A 38 8.41 -10.06 0.36
N LEU A 39 8.21 -8.80 -0.02
CA LEU A 39 7.59 -8.45 -1.31
C LEU A 39 8.48 -8.84 -2.48
N ASN A 40 9.81 -8.68 -2.40
CA ASN A 40 10.72 -9.12 -3.45
C ASN A 40 10.65 -10.64 -3.65
N SER A 41 10.55 -11.42 -2.58
CA SER A 41 10.32 -12.87 -2.69
C SER A 41 8.95 -13.19 -3.32
N LEU A 42 7.90 -12.48 -2.90
CA LEU A 42 6.54 -12.69 -3.41
C LEU A 42 6.43 -12.40 -4.92
N PHE A 43 7.08 -11.33 -5.39
CA PHE A 43 7.05 -10.87 -6.78
C PHE A 43 8.26 -11.33 -7.61
N LYS A 44 9.08 -12.28 -7.14
CA LYS A 44 10.37 -12.63 -7.75
C LYS A 44 10.28 -12.99 -9.24
N LYS A 45 9.22 -13.69 -9.66
CA LYS A 45 8.98 -14.06 -11.08
C LYS A 45 8.77 -12.85 -12.00
N ASN A 46 8.38 -11.70 -11.44
CA ASN A 46 8.11 -10.48 -12.18
C ASN A 46 9.21 -9.41 -12.00
N LEU A 47 10.18 -9.64 -11.11
CA LEU A 47 11.29 -8.73 -10.88
C LEU A 47 12.43 -9.03 -11.85
N VAL A 48 12.90 -7.98 -12.51
CA VAL A 48 14.17 -7.99 -13.26
C VAL A 48 15.30 -7.55 -12.34
N PHE A 49 15.04 -6.52 -11.53
CA PHE A 49 15.86 -6.15 -10.38
C PHE A 49 14.97 -5.98 -9.16
N ASP A 50 15.44 -6.53 -8.04
CA ASP A 50 14.77 -6.42 -6.76
C ASP A 50 14.59 -4.95 -6.37
N VAL A 51 13.49 -4.64 -5.69
CA VAL A 51 13.29 -3.30 -5.12
C VAL A 51 14.27 -3.15 -3.96
N THR A 52 15.06 -2.09 -3.98
CA THR A 52 16.07 -1.81 -2.95
C THR A 52 16.08 -0.33 -2.59
N PHE A 53 16.65 0.01 -1.44
CA PHE A 53 16.95 1.40 -1.11
C PHE A 53 18.03 1.95 -2.05
N SER A 54 17.77 3.15 -2.59
CA SER A 54 18.78 3.98 -3.22
C SER A 54 19.44 4.88 -2.16
N ALA A 55 20.21 5.89 -2.58
CA ALA A 55 20.85 6.81 -1.66
C ALA A 55 19.80 7.63 -0.87
N GLY A 56 19.49 7.20 0.36
CA GLY A 56 18.54 7.87 1.26
C GLY A 56 17.35 7.00 1.62
N ASP A 57 16.16 7.56 1.48
CA ASP A 57 14.86 6.95 1.80
C ASP A 57 14.03 6.56 0.57
N GLU A 58 14.60 6.78 -0.62
CA GLU A 58 14.00 6.37 -1.88
C GLU A 58 14.27 4.89 -2.15
N LEU A 59 13.28 4.22 -2.75
CA LEU A 59 13.34 2.84 -3.20
C LEU A 59 13.28 2.80 -4.71
N GLN A 60 14.02 1.89 -5.33
CA GLN A 60 14.00 1.68 -6.77
C GLN A 60 14.01 0.19 -7.12
N GLY A 61 13.25 -0.21 -8.12
CA GLY A 61 13.26 -1.56 -8.68
C GLY A 61 12.80 -1.61 -10.13
N LEU A 62 12.98 -2.76 -10.78
CA LEU A 62 12.61 -2.97 -12.19
C LEU A 62 11.79 -4.26 -12.35
N PHE A 63 10.66 -4.14 -13.04
CA PHE A 63 9.72 -5.22 -13.27
C PHE A 63 9.61 -5.56 -14.75
N SER A 64 9.30 -6.81 -15.03
CA SER A 64 9.05 -7.32 -16.38
C SER A 64 7.69 -6.92 -16.94
N ASN A 65 6.76 -6.47 -16.10
CA ASN A 65 5.46 -5.93 -16.51
C ASN A 65 4.93 -4.87 -15.52
N THR A 66 4.03 -4.01 -16.02
CA THR A 66 3.48 -2.87 -15.27
C THR A 66 2.50 -3.28 -14.17
N VAL A 67 1.69 -4.32 -14.38
CA VAL A 67 0.69 -4.77 -13.40
C VAL A 67 1.37 -5.26 -12.11
N ALA A 68 2.44 -6.04 -12.24
CA ALA A 68 3.23 -6.49 -11.10
C ALA A 68 3.83 -5.32 -10.29
N ALA A 69 4.40 -4.31 -10.97
CA ALA A 69 4.92 -3.12 -10.30
C ALA A 69 3.85 -2.36 -9.51
N VAL A 70 2.66 -2.18 -10.11
CA VAL A 70 1.53 -1.48 -9.46
C VAL A 70 0.95 -2.30 -8.30
N ARG A 71 0.87 -3.63 -8.44
CA ARG A 71 0.47 -4.53 -7.34
C ARG A 71 1.46 -4.48 -6.18
N TYR A 72 2.76 -4.51 -6.47
CA TYR A 72 3.82 -4.36 -5.47
C TYR A 72 3.65 -3.04 -4.71
N LEU A 73 3.55 -1.92 -5.45
CA LEU A 73 3.38 -0.58 -4.88
C LEU A 73 2.12 -0.48 -4.01
N ARG A 74 0.99 -1.03 -4.47
CA ARG A 74 -0.26 -1.02 -3.70
C ARG A 74 -0.10 -1.76 -2.37
N LEU A 75 0.45 -2.96 -2.40
CA LEU A 75 0.61 -3.78 -1.19
C LEU A 75 1.58 -3.12 -0.20
N LEU A 76 2.72 -2.59 -0.69
CA LEU A 76 3.66 -1.83 0.13
C LEU A 76 3.01 -0.58 0.74
N SER A 77 2.15 0.11 -0.01
CA SER A 77 1.43 1.30 0.48
C SER A 77 0.42 0.97 1.57
N ILE A 78 -0.26 -0.17 1.47
CA ILE A 78 -1.17 -0.65 2.52
C ILE A 78 -0.39 -1.06 3.76
N LEU A 79 0.77 -1.72 3.60
CA LEU A 79 1.68 -2.09 4.69
C LEU A 79 2.17 -0.84 5.44
N ALA A 80 2.67 0.16 4.71
CA ALA A 80 3.23 1.38 5.28
C ALA A 80 2.22 2.32 5.96
N ASN A 81 0.91 2.18 5.71
CA ASN A 81 -0.10 3.09 6.27
C ASN A 81 -0.04 3.15 7.82
N PRO A 82 0.00 4.36 8.45
CA PRO A 82 -0.34 5.66 7.88
C PRO A 82 0.83 6.46 7.26
N VAL A 83 2.03 5.89 7.16
CA VAL A 83 3.13 6.52 6.43
C VAL A 83 2.76 6.59 4.95
N GLN A 84 2.86 7.78 4.38
CA GLN A 84 2.47 8.03 2.98
C GLN A 84 3.65 7.79 2.06
N LEU A 85 3.42 6.99 1.02
CA LEU A 85 4.37 6.79 -0.07
C LEU A 85 3.98 7.64 -1.27
N ARG A 86 4.99 8.07 -2.02
CA ARG A 86 4.87 8.62 -3.38
C ARG A 86 5.61 7.72 -4.35
N ALA A 87 5.18 7.65 -5.61
CA ALA A 87 5.88 6.83 -6.58
C ALA A 87 5.76 7.32 -8.02
N GLY A 88 6.84 7.16 -8.76
CA GLY A 88 6.89 7.24 -10.21
C GLY A 88 6.98 5.84 -10.82
N ILE A 89 6.15 5.58 -11.82
CA ILE A 89 6.03 4.32 -12.55
C ILE A 89 6.40 4.61 -14.01
N GLY A 90 7.63 4.28 -14.38
CA GLY A 90 8.13 4.49 -15.73
C GLY A 90 7.95 3.25 -16.57
N ILE A 91 7.31 3.39 -17.73
CA ILE A 91 7.15 2.29 -18.69
C ILE A 91 7.96 2.63 -19.93
N GLY A 92 8.79 1.70 -20.38
CA GLY A 92 9.66 1.95 -21.52
C GLY A 92 10.70 0.86 -21.72
N GLU A 93 11.64 1.12 -22.62
CA GLU A 93 12.75 0.23 -22.89
C GLU A 93 13.81 0.29 -21.79
N TRP A 94 14.48 -0.84 -21.58
CA TRP A 94 15.71 -0.94 -20.79
C TRP A 94 16.86 -1.35 -21.73
N ASN A 95 17.42 -0.34 -22.40
CA ASN A 95 18.43 -0.48 -23.45
C ASN A 95 19.86 -0.22 -22.97
N VAL A 96 20.05 0.53 -21.86
CA VAL A 96 21.34 0.71 -21.19
C VAL A 96 21.43 -0.26 -20.03
N ARG A 97 22.26 -1.30 -20.16
CA ARG A 97 22.36 -2.37 -19.18
C ARG A 97 23.76 -2.41 -18.59
N MET A 98 23.85 -2.29 -17.26
CA MET A 98 25.05 -2.59 -16.52
C MET A 98 24.94 -4.00 -15.96
N GLU A 99 25.76 -4.93 -16.48
CA GLU A 99 25.76 -6.32 -16.01
C GLU A 99 26.15 -6.40 -14.53
N GLY A 100 25.41 -7.20 -13.76
CA GLY A 100 25.66 -7.43 -12.33
C GLY A 100 25.33 -6.27 -11.39
N GLY A 101 24.89 -5.11 -11.91
CA GLY A 101 24.54 -3.95 -11.10
C GLY A 101 23.15 -4.03 -10.44
N LEU A 102 22.90 -3.18 -9.46
CA LEU A 102 21.58 -2.97 -8.85
C LEU A 102 20.68 -2.12 -9.75
N SER A 103 19.38 -2.11 -9.47
CA SER A 103 18.43 -1.27 -10.21
C SER A 103 18.83 0.21 -10.22
N THR A 104 19.44 0.69 -9.14
CA THR A 104 19.90 2.08 -8.94
C THR A 104 21.08 2.48 -9.81
N GLU A 105 21.76 1.51 -10.41
CA GLU A 105 22.91 1.71 -11.29
C GLU A 105 22.52 1.59 -12.77
N GLN A 106 21.28 1.20 -13.05
CA GLN A 106 20.77 1.05 -14.42
C GLN A 106 20.26 2.37 -14.99
N ASP A 107 20.16 2.43 -16.32
CA ASP A 107 19.68 3.61 -17.04
C ASP A 107 18.79 3.24 -18.24
N GLY A 108 18.17 4.25 -18.85
CA GLY A 108 17.38 4.14 -20.07
C GLY A 108 15.98 4.74 -19.95
N PRO A 109 15.20 4.73 -21.06
CA PRO A 109 13.89 5.38 -21.12
C PRO A 109 12.93 4.98 -20.00
N VAL A 110 12.94 3.71 -19.59
CA VAL A 110 12.12 3.22 -18.46
C VAL A 110 12.43 3.95 -17.14
N TYR A 111 13.70 4.23 -16.85
CA TYR A 111 14.14 4.91 -15.63
C TYR A 111 13.94 6.42 -15.70
N HIS A 112 14.23 7.04 -16.86
CA HIS A 112 13.94 8.46 -17.08
C HIS A 112 12.44 8.76 -16.92
N ASN A 113 11.58 7.88 -17.44
CA ASN A 113 10.13 8.02 -17.28
C ASN A 113 9.70 7.91 -15.81
N ALA A 114 10.26 6.96 -15.05
CA ALA A 114 9.94 6.80 -13.63
C ALA A 114 10.37 8.04 -12.82
N ARG A 115 11.56 8.56 -13.12
CA ARG A 115 12.10 9.78 -12.49
C ARG A 115 11.23 10.99 -12.79
N SER A 116 10.92 11.22 -14.07
CA SER A 116 10.02 12.30 -14.50
C SER A 116 8.65 12.22 -13.81
N ALA A 117 8.09 11.01 -13.69
CA ALA A 117 6.82 10.79 -13.02
C ALA A 117 6.84 11.16 -11.53
N ILE A 118 7.85 10.73 -10.77
CA ILE A 118 7.94 11.06 -9.34
C ILE A 118 8.22 12.55 -9.10
N ASP A 119 9.05 13.17 -9.95
CA ASP A 119 9.34 14.61 -9.93
C ASP A 119 8.07 15.47 -10.19
N GLU A 120 7.14 14.96 -10.99
CA GLU A 120 5.83 15.58 -11.16
C GLU A 120 4.94 15.40 -9.92
N VAL A 121 4.90 14.20 -9.34
CA VAL A 121 4.10 13.90 -8.12
C VAL A 121 4.47 14.79 -6.94
N TYR A 122 5.76 15.14 -6.77
CA TYR A 122 6.19 16.04 -5.69
C TYR A 122 5.47 17.40 -5.69
N ARG A 123 5.03 17.86 -6.87
CA ARG A 123 4.35 19.14 -7.08
C ARG A 123 2.83 19.03 -7.01
N MET A 124 2.28 17.83 -6.85
CA MET A 124 0.84 17.57 -6.85
C MET A 124 0.27 17.40 -5.43
N GLN A 125 -0.98 17.83 -5.26
CA GLN A 125 -1.74 17.65 -4.01
C GLN A 125 -2.71 16.47 -4.08
N THR A 126 -3.17 16.11 -5.29
CA THR A 126 -4.26 15.14 -5.51
C THR A 126 -3.78 13.77 -5.98
N GLN A 127 -2.49 13.62 -6.25
CA GLN A 127 -1.89 12.37 -6.71
C GLN A 127 -0.69 12.02 -5.83
N ARG A 128 -0.55 10.73 -5.55
CA ARG A 128 0.63 10.15 -4.89
C ARG A 128 1.41 9.22 -5.81
N PHE A 129 0.77 8.65 -6.82
CA PHE A 129 1.42 7.76 -7.79
C PHE A 129 1.19 8.27 -9.20
N ARG A 130 2.18 8.05 -10.07
CA ARG A 130 2.07 8.49 -11.47
C ARG A 130 2.80 7.55 -12.42
N ILE A 131 2.13 7.22 -13.51
CA ILE A 131 2.61 6.48 -14.66
C ILE A 131 3.10 7.49 -15.71
N CYS A 132 4.26 7.18 -16.29
CA CYS A 132 4.79 7.83 -17.48
C CYS A 132 5.25 6.77 -18.47
N SER A 133 4.63 6.73 -19.64
CA SER A 133 4.97 5.86 -20.77
C SER A 133 5.21 6.62 -22.08
N GLY A 134 5.01 7.94 -22.06
CA GLY A 134 4.98 8.79 -23.25
C GLY A 134 3.64 8.72 -24.01
N SER A 135 2.62 8.05 -23.46
CA SER A 135 1.32 7.85 -24.08
C SER A 135 0.25 8.77 -23.49
N ARG A 136 -0.68 9.25 -24.33
CA ARG A 136 -1.88 9.97 -23.83
C ARG A 136 -2.76 9.11 -22.92
N LYS A 137 -2.63 7.78 -22.99
CA LYS A 137 -3.35 6.83 -22.12
C LYS A 137 -2.93 6.95 -20.64
N ASP A 138 -1.75 7.53 -20.36
CA ASP A 138 -1.27 7.78 -19.01
C ASP A 138 -2.24 8.65 -18.20
N VAL A 139 -2.94 9.59 -18.85
CA VAL A 139 -3.86 10.52 -18.18
C VAL A 139 -4.94 9.76 -17.40
N LEU A 140 -5.67 8.86 -18.07
CA LEU A 140 -6.72 8.08 -17.41
C LEU A 140 -6.14 7.09 -16.40
N GLY A 141 -5.01 6.45 -16.74
CA GLY A 141 -4.31 5.56 -15.81
C GLY A 141 -3.94 6.26 -14.49
N ASN A 142 -3.46 7.51 -14.56
CA ASN A 142 -3.09 8.33 -13.41
C ASN A 142 -4.28 8.71 -12.54
N TYR A 143 -5.44 9.02 -13.13
CA TYR A 143 -6.66 9.27 -12.36
C TYR A 143 -7.16 8.01 -11.66
N LEU A 144 -7.22 6.87 -12.37
CA LEU A 144 -7.66 5.60 -11.80
C LEU A 144 -6.75 5.13 -10.65
N LEU A 145 -5.43 5.24 -10.84
CA LEU A 145 -4.43 4.83 -9.84
C LEU A 145 -4.54 5.60 -8.51
N ASN A 146 -5.11 6.81 -8.53
CA ASN A 146 -5.28 7.65 -7.35
C ASN A 146 -6.73 7.74 -6.87
N ALA A 147 -7.68 7.05 -7.52
CA ALA A 147 -9.11 7.15 -7.19
C ALA A 147 -9.44 6.71 -5.75
N SER A 148 -8.70 5.75 -5.20
CA SER A 148 -8.85 5.27 -3.82
C SER A 148 -8.04 6.07 -2.79
N MET A 149 -7.17 6.99 -3.21
CA MET A 149 -6.14 7.63 -2.37
C MET A 149 -6.72 8.22 -1.08
N GLN A 150 -7.73 9.07 -1.19
CA GLN A 150 -8.29 9.77 -0.03
C GLN A 150 -8.89 8.78 0.96
N PHE A 151 -9.54 7.72 0.51
CA PHE A 151 -10.12 6.70 1.39
C PHE A 151 -9.03 5.96 2.16
N CYS A 152 -7.93 5.59 1.51
CA CYS A 152 -6.77 4.97 2.16
C CYS A 152 -6.17 5.89 3.23
N LEU A 153 -6.00 7.19 2.93
CA LEU A 153 -5.41 8.15 3.88
C LEU A 153 -6.23 8.35 5.16
N HIS A 154 -7.55 8.16 5.11
CA HIS A 154 -8.43 8.31 6.27
C HIS A 154 -8.57 7.02 7.10
N GLN A 155 -7.98 5.90 6.66
CA GLN A 155 -8.04 4.65 7.41
C GLN A 155 -7.24 4.74 8.72
N ASN A 156 -7.83 4.24 9.81
CA ASN A 156 -7.08 3.91 11.01
C ASN A 156 -6.34 2.57 10.84
N ILE A 157 -5.51 2.22 11.84
CA ILE A 157 -4.66 1.02 11.79
C ILE A 157 -5.50 -0.26 11.64
N THR A 158 -6.60 -0.38 12.38
CA THR A 158 -7.48 -1.56 12.29
C THR A 158 -8.14 -1.68 10.90
N GLN A 159 -8.58 -0.56 10.32
CA GLN A 159 -9.17 -0.54 8.97
C GLN A 159 -8.12 -0.92 7.91
N SER A 160 -6.90 -0.40 8.03
CA SER A 160 -5.77 -0.75 7.17
C SER A 160 -5.34 -2.20 7.33
N GLN A 161 -5.40 -2.76 8.56
CA GLN A 161 -5.15 -4.18 8.81
C GLN A 161 -6.19 -5.05 8.11
N VAL A 162 -7.47 -4.72 8.22
CA VAL A 162 -8.53 -5.45 7.52
C VAL A 162 -8.38 -5.34 5.99
N LEU A 163 -8.04 -4.16 5.46
CA LEU A 163 -7.75 -4.00 4.03
C LEU A 163 -6.56 -4.87 3.59
N PHE A 164 -5.50 -4.95 4.39
CA PHE A 164 -4.36 -5.82 4.11
C PHE A 164 -4.75 -7.31 4.11
N LEU A 165 -5.51 -7.75 5.10
CA LEU A 165 -5.96 -9.15 5.16
C LEU A 165 -6.88 -9.49 3.97
N LEU A 166 -7.68 -8.54 3.49
CA LEU A 166 -8.44 -8.68 2.25
C LEU A 166 -7.53 -8.86 1.02
N GLU A 167 -6.40 -8.15 0.94
CA GLU A 167 -5.41 -8.33 -0.14
C GLU A 167 -4.67 -9.65 -0.05
N VAL A 168 -4.49 -10.21 1.15
CA VAL A 168 -3.87 -11.53 1.34
C VAL A 168 -4.84 -12.65 1.03
N MET A 169 -6.06 -12.61 1.58
CA MET A 169 -7.03 -13.70 1.47
C MET A 169 -7.74 -13.71 0.12
N TYR A 170 -7.86 -12.55 -0.54
CA TYR A 170 -8.52 -12.42 -1.84
C TYR A 170 -7.66 -11.64 -2.83
N PRO A 171 -6.43 -12.07 -3.14
CA PRO A 171 -5.49 -11.22 -3.87
C PRO A 171 -5.97 -10.93 -5.29
N PHE A 172 -5.71 -9.70 -5.76
CA PHE A 172 -5.74 -9.43 -7.19
C PHE A 172 -4.52 -10.07 -7.84
N VAL A 173 -4.70 -10.96 -8.82
CA VAL A 173 -3.61 -11.73 -9.46
C VAL A 173 -3.70 -11.70 -10.98
N GLU A 174 -2.56 -11.79 -11.65
CA GLU A 174 -2.51 -12.15 -13.08
C GLU A 174 -2.59 -13.69 -13.19
N GLU A 175 -3.08 -14.24 -14.29
CA GLU A 175 -3.19 -15.70 -14.48
C GLU A 175 -1.87 -16.46 -14.27
N THR A 176 -0.75 -15.81 -14.59
CA THR A 176 0.61 -16.37 -14.45
C THR A 176 1.20 -16.21 -13.04
N SER A 177 0.50 -15.54 -12.13
CA SER A 177 0.97 -15.27 -10.77
C SER A 177 0.83 -16.49 -9.86
N ASP A 178 1.86 -16.76 -9.06
CA ASP A 178 1.90 -17.86 -8.11
C ASP A 178 1.88 -17.33 -6.67
N PHE A 179 0.66 -17.04 -6.20
CA PHE A 179 0.37 -16.42 -4.89
C PHE A 179 -0.16 -17.42 -3.86
N ASN A 180 -0.50 -18.64 -4.28
CA ASN A 180 -1.13 -19.61 -3.40
C ASN A 180 -0.13 -20.18 -2.39
N ASN A 181 -0.55 -20.29 -1.12
CA ASN A 181 0.21 -20.93 -0.03
C ASN A 181 1.62 -20.37 0.22
N ARG A 182 1.81 -19.07 -0.04
CA ARG A 182 3.09 -18.38 0.15
C ARG A 182 3.24 -17.94 1.60
N LYS A 183 4.25 -18.49 2.29
CA LYS A 183 4.61 -18.13 3.67
C LYS A 183 4.86 -16.62 3.81
N GLU A 184 5.36 -15.97 2.77
CA GLU A 184 5.60 -14.52 2.76
C GLU A 184 4.35 -13.70 3.06
N LEU A 185 3.16 -14.16 2.68
CA LEU A 185 1.90 -13.46 2.98
C LEU A 185 1.57 -13.50 4.48
N ILE A 186 1.85 -14.63 5.13
CA ILE A 186 1.72 -14.79 6.57
C ILE A 186 2.73 -13.90 7.30
N ASP A 187 3.99 -13.95 6.87
CA ASP A 187 5.06 -13.16 7.47
C ASP A 187 4.76 -11.65 7.34
N LEU A 188 4.24 -11.20 6.18
CA LEU A 188 3.77 -9.82 5.98
C LEU A 188 2.62 -9.44 6.94
N ALA A 189 1.69 -10.35 7.22
CA ALA A 189 0.59 -10.10 8.16
C ALA A 189 1.09 -9.90 9.60
N VAL A 190 2.07 -10.71 10.01
CA VAL A 190 2.75 -10.59 11.31
C VAL A 190 3.57 -9.30 11.39
N THR A 191 4.31 -8.97 10.32
CA THR A 191 5.05 -7.71 10.24
C THR A 191 4.09 -6.52 10.36
N LYS A 192 2.97 -6.51 9.63
CA LYS A 192 1.99 -5.41 9.67
C LYS A 192 1.33 -5.24 11.04
N SER A 193 0.98 -6.32 11.73
CA SER A 193 0.35 -6.22 13.07
C SER A 193 1.27 -5.58 14.11
N SER A 194 2.58 -5.73 13.91
CA SER A 194 3.64 -5.13 14.75
C SER A 194 3.91 -3.65 14.45
N PHE A 195 3.36 -3.09 13.37
CA PHE A 195 3.65 -1.71 12.96
C PHE A 195 3.13 -0.68 13.98
N SER A 196 4.07 0.10 14.56
CA SER A 196 3.79 0.92 15.74
C SER A 196 3.89 2.44 15.50
N ILE A 197 4.57 2.87 14.44
CA ILE A 197 4.87 4.29 14.16
C ILE A 197 3.59 5.14 14.00
N GLY A 198 2.52 4.58 13.44
CA GLY A 198 1.21 5.25 13.32
C GLY A 198 0.38 5.31 14.61
N LYS A 199 0.71 4.52 15.64
CA LYS A 199 -0.01 4.53 16.94
C LYS A 199 0.37 5.76 17.77
N ARG A 200 1.60 6.27 17.60
CA ARG A 200 2.18 7.35 18.42
C ARG A 200 1.86 8.75 17.88
N THR A 201 1.75 8.93 16.56
CA THR A 201 1.53 10.23 15.91
C THR A 201 0.16 10.83 16.20
N LYS A 202 -0.90 10.00 16.31
CA LYS A 202 -2.24 10.49 16.71
C LYS A 202 -2.28 10.96 18.15
N LYS A 203 -1.56 10.29 19.06
CA LYS A 203 -1.47 10.70 20.47
C LYS A 203 -0.75 12.03 20.63
N GLN A 204 0.36 12.24 19.92
CA GLN A 204 1.08 13.52 19.91
C GLN A 204 0.27 14.66 19.25
N ALA A 205 -0.52 14.36 18.21
CA ALA A 205 -1.40 15.35 17.58
C ALA A 205 -2.63 15.69 18.45
N GLN A 206 -3.17 14.73 19.20
CA GLN A 206 -4.23 14.96 20.20
C GLN A 206 -3.70 15.71 21.41
N GLU A 207 -2.52 15.37 21.92
CA GLU A 207 -1.86 16.06 23.02
C GLU A 207 -1.50 17.50 22.64
N LYS A 208 -1.08 17.77 21.39
CA LYS A 208 -0.90 19.14 20.88
C LYS A 208 -2.21 19.91 20.75
N LYS A 209 -3.27 19.29 20.23
CA LYS A 209 -4.60 19.93 20.16
C LYS A 209 -5.22 20.19 21.53
N GLU A 210 -4.98 19.31 22.51
CA GLU A 210 -5.38 19.50 23.91
C GLU A 210 -4.52 20.54 24.64
N GLN A 211 -3.25 20.71 24.26
CA GLN A 211 -2.38 21.78 24.79
C GLN A 211 -2.70 23.14 24.15
N GLU A 212 -3.09 23.18 22.88
CA GLU A 212 -3.56 24.39 22.19
C GLU A 212 -4.96 24.79 22.68
N SER A 213 -5.87 23.84 22.89
CA SER A 213 -7.20 24.13 23.46
C SER A 213 -7.16 24.51 24.96
N LYS A 214 -6.14 24.07 25.71
CA LYS A 214 -5.89 24.50 27.09
C LYS A 214 -5.30 25.91 27.18
N LYS A 215 -4.63 26.42 26.13
CA LYS A 215 -4.14 27.81 26.08
C LYS A 215 -5.25 28.83 25.83
N ASP A 216 -6.37 28.42 25.25
CA ASP A 216 -7.52 29.30 24.94
C ASP A 216 -8.64 29.26 26.01
N GLN A 217 -8.47 28.49 27.10
CA GLN A 217 -9.50 28.34 28.16
C GLN A 217 -9.03 28.76 29.56
N GLU A 218 -7.94 29.50 29.70
CA GLU A 218 -7.61 30.20 30.96
C GLU A 218 -8.36 31.54 31.09
N THR A 219 -9.68 31.55 30.91
CA THR A 219 -10.56 32.55 31.54
C THR A 219 -12.01 32.04 31.61
N LYS A 220 -12.32 31.23 32.63
CA LYS A 220 -13.56 31.28 33.47
C LYS A 220 -13.68 30.03 34.36
N GLU A 221 -13.25 30.23 35.60
CA GLU A 221 -13.70 29.71 36.89
C GLU A 221 -14.51 28.39 37.00
N LYS A 222 -13.86 27.43 37.67
CA LYS A 222 -14.29 26.59 38.82
C LYS A 222 -15.78 26.27 39.04
N GLN A 223 -16.03 24.95 39.12
CA GLN A 223 -16.96 24.14 39.95
C GLN A 223 -17.59 23.08 39.01
N GLU A 224 -17.55 21.77 39.24
CA GLU A 224 -17.91 21.00 40.43
C GLU A 224 -17.32 19.56 40.34
N LYS A 225 -17.33 18.85 41.47
CA LYS A 225 -16.78 17.52 41.70
C LYS A 225 -17.74 16.38 41.30
N GLN A 226 -17.16 15.18 41.14
CA GLN A 226 -17.77 13.84 41.25
C GLN A 226 -18.73 13.50 40.09
N GLU A 227 -18.77 12.31 39.48
CA GLU A 227 -18.44 10.92 39.83
C GLU A 227 -18.22 10.18 38.49
N ASP A 228 -17.38 9.13 38.46
CA ASP A 228 -17.84 7.75 38.24
C ASP A 228 -16.65 6.83 37.88
N GLN A 229 -16.67 5.67 38.52
CA GLN A 229 -15.71 4.60 38.39
C GLN A 229 -15.92 3.84 37.07
N GLY A 230 -14.85 3.20 36.60
CA GLY A 230 -14.97 2.06 35.69
C GLY A 230 -14.71 2.37 34.22
N LYS A 231 -13.46 2.15 33.81
CA LYS A 231 -13.07 1.38 32.61
C LYS A 231 -11.55 1.24 32.56
N GLN A 232 -11.08 0.36 33.42
CA GLN A 232 -9.96 -0.51 33.06
C GLN A 232 -10.55 -1.53 32.08
N ASN A 233 -9.98 -1.64 30.87
CA ASN A 233 -10.21 -2.63 29.78
C ASN A 233 -9.97 -1.91 28.43
N ASP A 234 -9.10 -2.30 27.50
CA ASP A 234 -8.47 -3.58 27.22
C ASP A 234 -7.07 -3.35 26.66
N ARG A 235 -6.05 -3.88 27.33
CA ARG A 235 -4.75 -4.15 26.70
C ARG A 235 -4.82 -5.58 26.14
N GLU A 236 -5.48 -5.77 25.01
CA GLU A 236 -5.34 -7.03 24.27
C GLU A 236 -4.28 -6.86 23.18
N ASN A 237 -3.13 -7.51 23.39
CA ASN A 237 -2.28 -7.98 22.31
C ASN A 237 -3.11 -9.00 21.50
N GLN A 238 -3.82 -8.55 20.47
CA GLN A 238 -4.58 -9.45 19.59
C GLN A 238 -3.61 -10.03 18.55
N GLY A 239 -3.01 -11.17 18.90
CA GLY A 239 -2.31 -12.01 17.93
C GLY A 239 -3.28 -12.48 16.84
N LEU A 240 -2.84 -12.46 15.58
CA LEU A 240 -3.61 -13.02 14.47
C LEU A 240 -3.67 -14.55 14.61
N ASN A 241 -4.83 -15.15 14.33
CA ASN A 241 -4.95 -16.59 14.12
C ASN A 241 -4.31 -16.94 12.76
N ILE A 242 -3.00 -17.21 12.78
CA ILE A 242 -2.24 -17.48 11.55
C ILE A 242 -2.72 -18.75 10.84
N ALA A 243 -3.26 -19.73 11.57
CA ALA A 243 -3.75 -20.97 10.98
C ALA A 243 -4.96 -20.76 10.05
N SER A 244 -5.77 -19.71 10.29
CA SER A 244 -6.90 -19.35 9.42
C SER A 244 -6.52 -18.35 8.32
N LEU A 245 -5.29 -17.84 8.29
CA LEU A 245 -4.82 -16.91 7.26
C LEU A 245 -4.31 -17.67 6.04
N THR A 246 -5.21 -17.90 5.08
CA THR A 246 -4.91 -18.54 3.79
C THR A 246 -5.46 -17.71 2.63
N VAL A 247 -4.95 -17.97 1.43
CA VAL A 247 -5.59 -17.48 0.20
C VAL A 247 -6.89 -18.26 0.02
N VAL A 248 -8.02 -17.54 0.05
CA VAL A 248 -9.36 -18.11 -0.09
C VAL A 248 -9.75 -18.15 -1.57
N GLU A 249 -9.63 -17.02 -2.27
CA GLU A 249 -10.02 -16.94 -3.68
C GLU A 249 -9.24 -15.85 -4.42
N ASN A 250 -8.71 -16.21 -5.59
CA ASN A 250 -8.02 -15.27 -6.47
C ASN A 250 -9.02 -14.42 -7.25
N ILE A 251 -8.75 -13.12 -7.35
CA ILE A 251 -9.50 -12.20 -8.21
C ILE A 251 -8.61 -11.83 -9.39
N TYR A 252 -8.99 -12.28 -10.58
CA TYR A 252 -8.13 -12.20 -11.77
C TYR A 252 -8.15 -10.83 -12.44
N ILE A 253 -6.97 -10.37 -12.83
CA ILE A 253 -6.73 -9.18 -13.65
C ILE A 253 -6.54 -9.66 -15.10
N THR A 254 -7.57 -9.47 -15.91
CA THR A 254 -7.67 -10.01 -17.28
C THR A 254 -7.44 -8.96 -18.37
N GLY A 255 -7.56 -7.67 -18.02
CA GLY A 255 -7.67 -6.54 -18.93
C GLY A 255 -9.11 -6.22 -19.34
N THR A 256 -10.10 -7.02 -18.92
CA THR A 256 -11.52 -6.78 -19.20
C THR A 256 -12.12 -5.86 -18.14
N LEU A 257 -12.80 -4.80 -18.59
CA LEU A 257 -13.54 -3.89 -17.71
C LEU A 257 -14.97 -4.39 -17.60
N GLU A 258 -15.23 -5.22 -16.59
CA GLU A 258 -16.56 -5.72 -16.20
C GLU A 258 -17.06 -5.02 -14.94
N GLU A 259 -18.35 -5.17 -14.61
CA GLU A 259 -18.91 -4.65 -13.36
C GLU A 259 -18.16 -5.19 -12.14
N THR A 260 -17.66 -4.29 -11.28
CA THR A 260 -16.75 -4.68 -10.20
C THR A 260 -17.42 -5.30 -8.99
N GLU A 261 -18.68 -4.96 -8.72
CA GLU A 261 -19.33 -5.34 -7.46
C GLU A 261 -19.37 -6.86 -7.28
N ASN A 262 -19.72 -7.60 -8.34
CA ASN A 262 -19.79 -9.06 -8.31
C ASN A 262 -18.41 -9.73 -8.35
N THR A 263 -17.38 -9.03 -8.86
CA THR A 263 -16.04 -9.60 -9.05
C THR A 263 -15.15 -9.40 -7.82
N VAL A 264 -15.29 -8.27 -7.13
CA VAL A 264 -14.47 -7.95 -5.95
C VAL A 264 -15.10 -8.43 -4.65
N ILE A 265 -16.43 -8.39 -4.52
CA ILE A 265 -17.12 -8.87 -3.32
C ILE A 265 -17.26 -10.39 -3.41
N ARG A 266 -16.65 -11.12 -2.46
CA ARG A 266 -16.72 -12.59 -2.38
C ARG A 266 -17.50 -13.05 -1.16
N LYS A 267 -18.02 -14.28 -1.25
CA LYS A 267 -18.78 -14.89 -0.16
C LYS A 267 -17.91 -15.02 1.08
N ASN A 268 -18.50 -14.80 2.25
CA ASN A 268 -17.88 -15.00 3.56
C ASN A 268 -16.63 -14.15 3.85
N MET A 269 -16.35 -13.09 3.07
CA MET A 269 -15.21 -12.18 3.31
C MET A 269 -15.10 -11.76 4.79
N SER A 270 -16.17 -11.21 5.34
CA SER A 270 -16.17 -10.71 6.71
C SER A 270 -16.03 -11.81 7.76
N SER A 271 -16.59 -13.00 7.51
CA SER A 271 -16.46 -14.16 8.40
C SER A 271 -15.03 -14.68 8.42
N ASN A 272 -14.41 -14.82 7.25
CA ASN A 272 -13.04 -15.32 7.12
C ASN A 272 -12.03 -14.36 7.78
N ILE A 273 -12.21 -13.05 7.60
CA ILE A 273 -11.38 -12.04 8.28
C ILE A 273 -11.62 -12.08 9.79
N ALA A 274 -12.88 -12.25 10.23
CA ALA A 274 -13.24 -12.31 11.65
C ALA A 274 -12.56 -13.48 12.37
N GLU A 275 -12.43 -14.62 11.70
CA GLU A 275 -11.70 -15.79 12.19
C GLU A 275 -10.20 -15.52 12.35
N VAL A 276 -9.59 -14.77 11.42
CA VAL A 276 -8.16 -14.40 11.49
C VAL A 276 -7.89 -13.41 12.63
N ILE A 277 -8.76 -12.41 12.83
CA ILE A 277 -8.52 -11.37 13.85
C ILE A 277 -9.16 -11.67 15.21
N GLY A 278 -9.90 -12.77 15.35
CA GLY A 278 -10.52 -13.17 16.61
C GLY A 278 -11.68 -12.27 17.05
N THR A 279 -12.55 -11.85 16.12
CA THR A 279 -13.72 -11.02 16.45
C THR A 279 -14.99 -11.51 15.77
N THR A 280 -16.10 -10.78 15.89
CA THR A 280 -17.37 -11.14 15.23
C THR A 280 -17.39 -10.66 13.77
N ARG A 281 -18.09 -11.40 12.90
CA ARG A 281 -18.35 -10.99 11.52
C ARG A 281 -18.98 -9.59 11.44
N GLN A 282 -19.91 -9.25 12.34
CA GLN A 282 -20.57 -7.95 12.40
C GLN A 282 -19.58 -6.80 12.71
N ASN A 283 -18.58 -7.06 13.56
CA ASN A 283 -17.52 -6.09 13.83
C ASN A 283 -16.66 -5.86 12.59
N VAL A 284 -16.27 -6.92 11.88
CA VAL A 284 -15.52 -6.81 10.62
C VAL A 284 -16.32 -6.04 9.57
N ASP A 285 -17.60 -6.33 9.39
CA ASP A 285 -18.48 -5.58 8.48
C ASP A 285 -18.46 -4.08 8.77
N LYS A 286 -18.55 -3.72 10.06
CA LYS A 286 -18.50 -2.32 10.52
C LYS A 286 -17.13 -1.68 10.23
N ILE A 287 -16.03 -2.41 10.42
CA ILE A 287 -14.67 -1.94 10.11
C ILE A 287 -14.52 -1.72 8.59
N MET A 288 -14.91 -2.71 7.77
CA MET A 288 -14.84 -2.63 6.31
C MET A 288 -15.68 -1.47 5.77
N LYS A 289 -16.92 -1.30 6.26
CA LYS A 289 -17.81 -0.21 5.86
C LYS A 289 -17.23 1.16 6.21
N ARG A 290 -16.79 1.35 7.46
CA ARG A 290 -16.21 2.63 7.92
C ARG A 290 -14.85 2.93 7.26
N GLY A 291 -14.10 1.89 6.91
CA GLY A 291 -12.81 2.00 6.24
C GLY A 291 -12.90 2.08 4.72
N ASN A 292 -14.11 2.03 4.14
CA ASN A 292 -14.33 2.00 2.68
C ASN A 292 -13.57 0.87 1.96
N ALA A 293 -13.39 -0.28 2.63
CA ALA A 293 -12.52 -1.34 2.12
C ALA A 293 -12.96 -1.85 0.74
N ILE A 294 -14.25 -2.17 0.56
CA ILE A 294 -14.77 -2.65 -0.73
C ILE A 294 -14.66 -1.56 -1.82
N PHE A 295 -14.95 -0.30 -1.48
CA PHE A 295 -14.84 0.81 -2.44
C PHE A 295 -13.40 1.01 -2.91
N ILE A 296 -12.43 1.02 -1.99
CA ILE A 296 -10.99 1.08 -2.30
C ILE A 296 -10.62 -0.06 -3.25
N ARG A 297 -11.04 -1.29 -2.92
CA ARG A 297 -10.73 -2.47 -3.71
C ARG A 297 -11.36 -2.44 -5.11
N ASN A 298 -12.58 -1.94 -5.26
CA ASN A 298 -13.21 -1.74 -6.57
C ASN A 298 -12.40 -0.76 -7.44
N MET A 299 -12.02 0.39 -6.87
CA MET A 299 -11.23 1.41 -7.58
C MET A 299 -9.85 0.88 -7.99
N ASP A 300 -9.17 0.19 -7.07
CA ASP A 300 -7.86 -0.40 -7.34
C ASP A 300 -7.96 -1.53 -8.37
N TYR A 301 -9.02 -2.33 -8.35
CA TYR A 301 -9.28 -3.36 -9.35
C TYR A 301 -9.48 -2.76 -10.75
N MET A 302 -10.25 -1.67 -10.87
CA MET A 302 -10.41 -0.95 -12.14
C MET A 302 -9.11 -0.37 -12.66
N ALA A 303 -8.30 0.21 -11.78
CA ALA A 303 -6.97 0.70 -12.15
C ALA A 303 -6.10 -0.44 -12.70
N LEU A 304 -6.07 -1.59 -12.03
CA LEU A 304 -5.31 -2.76 -12.48
C LEU A 304 -5.83 -3.31 -13.82
N GLN A 305 -7.15 -3.40 -14.01
CA GLN A 305 -7.73 -3.85 -15.28
C GLN A 305 -7.39 -2.92 -16.42
N TYR A 306 -7.46 -1.60 -16.18
CA TYR A 306 -7.04 -0.60 -17.15
C TYR A 306 -5.55 -0.71 -17.49
N ILE A 307 -4.70 -0.87 -16.47
CA ILE A 307 -3.25 -1.02 -16.64
C ILE A 307 -2.92 -2.28 -17.44
N GLN A 308 -3.57 -3.40 -17.13
CA GLN A 308 -3.41 -4.65 -17.88
C GLN A 308 -3.83 -4.47 -19.34
N LYS A 309 -5.00 -3.87 -19.59
CA LYS A 309 -5.47 -3.61 -20.96
C LYS A 309 -4.53 -2.69 -21.74
N THR A 310 -3.91 -1.73 -21.06
CA THR A 310 -3.23 -0.61 -21.71
C THR A 310 -1.74 -0.86 -21.93
N TYR A 311 -1.09 -1.55 -20.99
CA TYR A 311 0.38 -1.66 -20.93
C TYR A 311 0.89 -3.11 -20.98
N ARG A 312 0.03 -4.11 -21.19
CA ARG A 312 0.43 -5.53 -21.37
C ARG A 312 1.17 -5.76 -22.70
N GLU A 313 0.81 -5.02 -23.73
CA GLU A 313 1.42 -5.10 -25.06
C GLU A 313 2.32 -3.89 -25.28
N GLY A 314 3.52 -4.02 -24.72
CA GLY A 314 4.58 -3.02 -24.73
C GLY A 314 5.88 -3.61 -25.21
#